data_AF-N1PG77-F1
#
_entry.id   AF-N1PG77-F1
#
_cell.length_a   1.000
_cell.length_b   1.000
_cell.length_c   1.000
_cell.angle_alpha   90.00
_cell.angle_beta   90.00
_cell.angle_gamma   90.00
#
_symmetry.space_group_name_H-M   'P 1'
#
loop_
_entity.id
_entity.type
_entity.pdbx_description
1 polymer ?
#
loop_
_entity_poly.entity_id
_entity_poly.type
_entity_poly.pdbx_seq_one_letter_code
_entity_poly.pdbx_strand_id
1 'polypeptide(L)'
;MASIKASDSIPYLYRFLLTNVESLAALGGIILILTNPGFYLGGMTREVITSYPSQYDFLLWQIAGGWAFIVFTESVILRFVDDLRVWRYLCMGILCCDAFYTQSTAMAVRGWGEWLDLGKWTAQDLVAAVMTWPFVLTRVAIVLGVGVKKPAGVKRK
;
A
#
# COMPACT_ATOMS: atom_id res chain seq x y z
N MET A 1 14.01 18.50 20.31
CA MET A 1 14.83 18.17 19.11
C MET A 1 14.17 18.81 17.92
N ALA A 2 14.92 19.52 17.07
CA ALA A 2 14.38 20.08 15.83
C ALA A 2 13.83 18.95 14.95
N SER A 3 12.66 19.18 14.35
CA SER A 3 12.07 18.28 13.37
C SER A 3 12.97 18.20 12.13
N ILE A 4 13.19 16.99 11.62
CA ILE A 4 13.92 16.77 10.36
C ILE A 4 12.89 16.86 9.24
N LYS A 5 13.11 17.78 8.30
CA LYS A 5 12.24 17.96 7.14
C LYS A 5 12.22 16.71 6.27
N ALA A 6 11.03 16.24 5.91
CA ALA A 6 10.84 15.07 5.06
C ALA A 6 11.24 15.37 3.61
N SER A 7 10.94 16.57 3.12
CA SER A 7 11.25 17.08 1.79
C SER A 7 12.75 17.04 1.45
N ASP A 8 13.59 17.40 2.42
CA ASP A 8 15.05 17.43 2.33
C ASP A 8 15.69 16.05 2.53
N SER A 9 15.05 15.19 3.33
CA SER A 9 15.65 13.94 3.80
C SER A 9 15.22 12.73 2.99
N ILE A 10 13.96 12.66 2.58
CA ILE A 10 13.39 11.53 1.83
C ILE A 10 13.60 11.76 0.32
N PRO A 11 14.19 10.78 -0.41
CA PRO A 11 14.34 10.86 -1.86
C PRO A 11 13.04 11.23 -2.57
N TYR A 12 13.14 12.11 -3.57
CA TYR A 12 11.97 12.57 -4.33
C TYR A 12 11.16 11.41 -4.90
N LEU A 13 11.83 10.38 -5.44
CA LEU A 13 11.17 9.20 -6.00
C LEU A 13 10.25 8.52 -4.97
N TYR A 14 10.70 8.36 -3.72
CA TYR A 14 9.89 7.74 -2.67
C TYR A 14 8.64 8.57 -2.37
N ARG A 15 8.81 9.90 -2.25
CA ARG A 15 7.69 10.81 -2.03
C ARG A 15 6.72 10.80 -3.21
N PHE A 16 7.22 10.75 -4.43
CA PHE A 16 6.41 10.73 -5.64
C PHE A 16 5.58 9.44 -5.77
N LEU A 17 6.22 8.28 -5.52
CA LEU A 17 5.55 6.98 -5.58
C LEU A 17 4.38 6.91 -4.59
N LEU A 18 4.61 7.22 -3.31
CA LEU A 18 3.57 7.14 -2.29
C LEU A 18 2.47 8.20 -2.50
N THR A 19 2.84 9.48 -2.66
CA THR A 19 1.85 10.57 -2.66
C THR A 19 1.09 10.75 -3.99
N ASN A 20 1.46 10.04 -5.06
CA ASN A 20 0.81 10.15 -6.36
C ASN A 20 0.47 8.79 -6.96
N VAL A 21 1.48 7.95 -7.19
CA VAL A 21 1.29 6.72 -7.96
C VAL A 21 0.43 5.74 -7.17
N GLU A 22 0.78 5.50 -5.91
CA GLU A 22 0.02 4.62 -5.04
C GLU A 22 -1.35 5.18 -4.70
N SER A 23 -1.44 6.46 -4.33
CA SER A 23 -2.72 7.14 -4.11
C SER A 23 -3.70 6.94 -5.27
N LEU A 24 -3.24 7.04 -6.52
CA LEU A 24 -4.07 6.81 -7.71
C LEU A 24 -4.40 5.31 -7.89
N ALA A 25 -3.44 4.43 -7.63
CA ALA A 25 -3.64 2.98 -7.67
C ALA A 25 -4.71 2.52 -6.67
N ALA A 26 -4.59 2.95 -5.40
CA ALA A 26 -5.54 2.64 -4.34
C ALA A 26 -6.92 3.24 -4.63
N LEU A 27 -7.00 4.46 -5.17
CA LEU A 27 -8.26 5.04 -5.62
C LEU A 27 -8.90 4.21 -6.75
N GLY A 28 -8.12 3.76 -7.72
CA GLY A 28 -8.57 2.84 -8.76
C GLY A 28 -9.09 1.53 -8.19
N GLY A 29 -8.42 0.99 -7.17
CA GLY A 29 -8.88 -0.18 -6.42
C GLY A 29 -10.22 0.03 -5.72
N ILE A 30 -10.43 1.18 -5.07
CA ILE A 30 -11.71 1.55 -4.45
C ILE A 30 -12.82 1.57 -5.51
N ILE A 31 -12.58 2.24 -6.64
CA ILE A 31 -13.55 2.31 -7.75
C ILE A 31 -13.87 0.90 -8.25
N LEU A 32 -12.86 0.05 -8.41
CA LEU A 32 -13.04 -1.32 -8.86
C LEU A 32 -13.90 -2.14 -7.88
N ILE A 33 -13.63 -2.04 -6.58
CA ILE A 33 -14.44 -2.72 -5.55
C ILE A 33 -15.90 -2.27 -5.60
N LEU A 34 -16.15 -0.97 -5.76
CA LEU A 34 -17.51 -0.41 -5.71
C LEU A 34 -18.30 -0.61 -7.01
N THR A 35 -17.63 -0.75 -8.15
CA THR A 35 -18.30 -0.83 -9.47
C THR A 35 -18.24 -2.21 -10.10
N ASN A 36 -17.22 -3.01 -9.78
CA ASN A 36 -17.04 -4.35 -10.32
C ASN A 36 -16.43 -5.31 -9.26
N PRO A 37 -17.18 -5.59 -8.18
CA PRO A 37 -16.71 -6.42 -7.08
C PRO A 37 -16.39 -7.86 -7.50
N GLY A 38 -17.11 -8.43 -8.48
CA GLY A 38 -16.84 -9.77 -9.01
C GLY A 38 -15.46 -9.86 -9.66
N PHE A 39 -15.07 -8.86 -10.47
CA PHE A 39 -13.74 -8.81 -11.06
C PHE A 39 -12.63 -8.65 -10.00
N TYR A 40 -12.87 -7.81 -8.98
CA TYR A 40 -11.94 -7.68 -7.85
C TYR A 40 -11.76 -9.01 -7.12
N LEU A 41 -12.85 -9.65 -6.69
CA LEU A 41 -12.82 -10.92 -5.98
C LEU A 41 -12.18 -12.04 -6.81
N GLY A 42 -12.48 -12.09 -8.11
CA GLY A 42 -11.87 -13.04 -9.02
C GLY A 42 -10.36 -12.86 -9.14
N GLY A 43 -9.90 -11.61 -9.22
CA GLY A 43 -8.46 -11.31 -9.22
C GLY A 43 -7.75 -11.70 -7.92
N MET A 44 -8.42 -11.66 -6.77
CA MET A 44 -7.84 -12.07 -5.48
C MET A 44 -7.82 -13.60 -5.30
N THR A 45 -8.82 -14.29 -5.83
CA THR A 45 -9.04 -15.74 -5.62
C THR A 45 -8.49 -16.61 -6.76
N ARG A 46 -8.12 -16.00 -7.90
CA ARG A 46 -7.78 -16.67 -9.17
C ARG A 46 -8.94 -17.47 -9.76
N GLU A 47 -10.16 -17.09 -9.41
CA GLU A 47 -11.40 -17.73 -9.86
C GLU A 47 -12.26 -16.76 -10.66
N VAL A 48 -13.18 -17.29 -11.47
CA VAL A 48 -14.16 -16.46 -12.17
C VAL A 48 -15.38 -16.28 -11.26
N ILE A 49 -15.51 -15.11 -10.64
CA ILE A 49 -16.61 -14.78 -9.73
C ILE A 49 -17.66 -13.93 -10.45
N THR A 50 -18.76 -14.55 -10.86
CA THR A 50 -19.90 -13.85 -11.49
C THR A 50 -20.96 -13.40 -10.50
N SER A 51 -21.00 -14.00 -9.31
CA SER A 51 -21.87 -13.60 -8.21
C SER A 51 -21.25 -14.01 -6.88
N TYR A 52 -21.58 -13.26 -5.84
CA TYR A 52 -21.26 -13.59 -4.46
C TYR A 52 -22.44 -13.20 -3.56
N PRO A 53 -22.57 -13.79 -2.36
CA PRO A 53 -23.67 -13.44 -1.47
C PRO A 53 -23.60 -11.99 -1.00
N SER A 54 -24.69 -11.23 -1.16
CA SER A 54 -24.73 -9.78 -0.85
C SER A 54 -24.43 -9.45 0.61
N GLN A 55 -24.61 -10.40 1.53
CA GLN A 55 -24.19 -10.22 2.92
C GLN A 55 -22.68 -10.01 3.07
N TYR A 56 -21.85 -10.17 2.04
CA TYR A 56 -20.43 -9.85 2.07
C TYR A 56 -20.09 -8.45 1.59
N ASP A 57 -21.07 -7.66 1.12
CA ASP A 57 -20.83 -6.27 0.66
C ASP A 57 -20.21 -5.41 1.75
N PHE A 58 -20.58 -5.61 3.02
CA PHE A 58 -19.99 -4.88 4.14
C PHE A 58 -18.47 -5.10 4.30
N LEU A 59 -17.94 -6.25 3.86
CA LEU A 59 -16.49 -6.50 3.85
C LEU A 59 -15.81 -5.70 2.74
N LEU A 60 -16.42 -5.66 1.56
CA LEU A 60 -15.93 -4.87 0.43
C LEU A 60 -15.91 -3.37 0.75
N TRP A 61 -16.94 -2.87 1.43
CA TRP A 61 -16.96 -1.49 1.93
C TRP A 61 -15.90 -1.22 3.01
N GLN A 62 -15.60 -2.18 3.89
CA GLN A 62 -14.50 -2.05 4.85
C GLN A 62 -13.14 -1.97 4.15
N ILE A 63 -12.91 -2.79 3.10
CA ILE A 63 -11.68 -2.74 2.30
C ILE A 63 -11.57 -1.38 1.60
N ALA A 64 -12.64 -0.95 0.93
CA ALA A 64 -12.70 0.36 0.27
C ALA A 64 -12.42 1.51 1.26
N GLY A 65 -12.96 1.43 2.48
CA GLY A 65 -12.69 2.40 3.55
C GLY A 65 -11.23 2.40 4.01
N GLY A 66 -10.61 1.23 4.16
CA GLY A 66 -9.19 1.11 4.48
C GLY A 66 -8.30 1.74 3.40
N TRP A 67 -8.59 1.47 2.14
CA TRP A 67 -7.87 2.10 1.02
C TRP A 67 -8.15 3.59 0.91
N ALA A 68 -9.38 4.06 1.19
CA ALA A 68 -9.69 5.48 1.24
C ALA A 68 -8.86 6.22 2.31
N PHE A 69 -8.63 5.56 3.45
CA PHE A 69 -7.76 6.09 4.50
C PHE A 69 -6.29 6.18 4.05
N ILE A 70 -5.78 5.19 3.31
CA ILE A 70 -4.44 5.24 2.69
C ILE A 70 -4.37 6.40 1.69
N VAL A 71 -5.32 6.48 0.76
CA VAL A 71 -5.40 7.57 -0.24
C VAL A 71 -5.39 8.94 0.43
N PHE A 72 -6.19 9.13 1.48
CA PHE A 72 -6.21 10.39 2.23
C PHE A 72 -4.87 10.67 2.92
N THR A 73 -4.30 9.66 3.57
CA THR A 73 -3.02 9.79 4.26
C THR A 73 -1.90 10.19 3.29
N GLU A 74 -1.81 9.54 2.15
CA GLU A 74 -0.71 9.75 1.20
C GLU A 74 -0.92 10.97 0.30
N SER A 75 -2.15 11.19 -0.18
CA SER A 75 -2.45 12.32 -1.09
C SER A 75 -2.64 13.64 -0.37
N VAL A 76 -3.06 13.61 0.89
CA VAL A 76 -3.39 14.80 1.68
C VAL A 76 -2.34 14.96 2.78
N ILE A 77 -2.35 14.10 3.80
CA ILE A 77 -1.54 14.32 5.01
C ILE A 77 -0.04 14.44 4.69
N LEU A 78 0.52 13.51 3.91
CA LEU A 78 1.95 13.52 3.57
C LEU A 78 2.38 14.71 2.69
N ARG A 79 1.44 15.41 2.04
CA ARG A 79 1.73 16.65 1.30
C ARG A 79 1.72 17.89 2.20
N PHE A 80 0.95 17.87 3.28
CA PHE A 80 0.86 18.98 4.23
C PHE A 80 1.88 18.88 5.38
N VAL A 81 2.34 17.68 5.71
CA VAL A 81 3.28 17.46 6.82
C VAL A 81 4.70 17.20 6.32
N ASP A 82 5.60 18.14 6.62
CA ASP A 82 7.02 18.06 6.28
C ASP A 82 7.89 17.60 7.48
N ASP A 83 7.50 16.50 8.13
CA ASP A 83 8.21 15.92 9.29
C ASP A 83 8.55 14.44 9.04
N LEU A 84 9.83 14.10 9.09
CA LEU A 84 10.32 12.73 8.84
C LEU A 84 9.76 11.69 9.83
N ARG A 85 9.52 12.06 11.09
CA ARG A 85 8.96 11.13 12.09
C ARG A 85 7.52 10.82 11.76
N VAL A 86 6.73 11.83 11.38
CA VAL A 86 5.34 11.63 10.95
C VAL A 86 5.28 10.73 9.72
N TRP A 87 6.15 10.98 8.72
CA TRP A 87 6.27 10.10 7.56
C TRP A 87 6.55 8.64 7.95
N ARG A 88 7.50 8.41 8.88
CA ARG A 88 7.82 7.06 9.35
C ARG A 88 6.65 6.40 10.07
N TYR A 89 5.97 7.10 10.97
CA TYR A 89 4.84 6.52 11.71
C TYR A 89 3.67 6.19 10.79
N LEU A 90 3.35 7.06 9.82
CA LEU A 90 2.33 6.78 8.82
C LEU A 90 2.73 5.60 7.94
N CYS A 91 3.99 5.54 7.47
CA CYS A 91 4.49 4.38 6.72
C CYS A 91 4.40 3.09 7.53
N MET A 92 4.75 3.11 8.83
CA MET A 92 4.59 1.94 9.71
C MET A 92 3.13 1.52 9.85
N GLY A 93 2.22 2.48 10.02
CA GLY A 93 0.78 2.20 10.13
C GLY A 93 0.23 1.57 8.85
N ILE A 94 0.62 2.09 7.68
CA ILE A 94 0.18 1.53 6.40
C ILE A 94 0.82 0.16 6.13
N LEU A 95 2.08 -0.06 6.54
CA LEU A 95 2.72 -1.38 6.46
C LEU A 95 1.96 -2.47 7.24
N CYS A 96 1.27 -2.12 8.32
CA CYS A 96 0.36 -3.06 8.99
C CYS A 96 -0.80 -3.46 8.06
N CYS A 97 -1.39 -2.49 7.34
CA CYS A 97 -2.42 -2.77 6.34
C CYS A 97 -1.87 -3.63 5.20
N ASP A 98 -0.68 -3.32 4.69
CA ASP A 98 0.01 -4.09 3.64
C ASP A 98 0.22 -5.55 4.06
N ALA A 99 0.59 -5.78 5.33
CA ALA A 99 0.78 -7.13 5.87
C ALA A 99 -0.55 -7.92 5.90
N PHE A 100 -1.63 -7.32 6.37
CA PHE A 100 -2.95 -7.97 6.38
C PHE A 100 -3.52 -8.18 4.98
N TYR A 101 -3.29 -7.24 4.05
CA TYR A 101 -3.63 -7.40 2.65
C TYR A 101 -2.85 -8.56 2.02
N THR A 102 -1.55 -8.63 2.22
CA THR A 102 -0.73 -9.73 1.67
C THR A 102 -1.19 -11.08 2.24
N GLN A 103 -1.40 -11.16 3.55
CA GLN A 103 -1.94 -12.35 4.19
C GLN A 103 -3.32 -12.74 3.63
N SER A 104 -4.20 -11.78 3.35
CA SER A 104 -5.53 -12.07 2.77
C SER A 104 -5.42 -12.63 1.35
N THR A 105 -4.52 -12.09 0.52
CA THR A 105 -4.27 -12.63 -0.83
C THR A 105 -3.69 -14.05 -0.79
N ALA A 106 -2.81 -14.34 0.18
CA ALA A 106 -2.31 -15.70 0.38
C ALA A 106 -3.43 -16.66 0.81
N MET A 107 -4.31 -16.25 1.71
CA MET A 107 -5.46 -17.07 2.12
C MET A 107 -6.44 -17.32 0.96
N ALA A 108 -6.64 -16.33 0.09
CA ALA A 108 -7.55 -16.42 -1.05
C ALA A 108 -7.14 -17.52 -2.06
N VAL A 109 -5.84 -17.83 -2.15
CA VAL A 109 -5.30 -18.86 -3.04
C VAL A 109 -4.92 -20.16 -2.33
N ARG A 110 -5.49 -20.42 -1.14
CA ARG A 110 -5.28 -21.63 -0.31
C ARG A 110 -3.96 -21.67 0.49
N GLY A 111 -3.31 -20.54 0.66
CA GLY A 111 -2.17 -20.35 1.58
C GLY A 111 -0.87 -19.95 0.90
N TRP A 112 0.15 -19.69 1.72
CA TRP A 112 1.45 -19.18 1.28
C TRP A 112 2.17 -20.09 0.28
N GLY A 113 1.98 -21.41 0.33
CA GLY A 113 2.60 -22.33 -0.63
C GLY A 113 2.16 -22.08 -2.08
N GLU A 114 0.86 -21.88 -2.29
CA GLU A 114 0.29 -21.57 -3.61
C GLU A 114 0.50 -20.11 -4.01
N TRP A 115 0.58 -19.21 -3.03
CA TRP A 115 0.84 -17.80 -3.28
C TRP A 115 2.29 -17.53 -3.70
N LEU A 116 3.27 -18.22 -3.09
CA LEU A 116 4.70 -18.04 -3.40
C LEU A 116 5.15 -18.72 -4.70
N ASP A 117 4.33 -19.61 -5.27
CA ASP A 117 4.59 -20.22 -6.57
C ASP A 117 4.33 -19.23 -7.71
N LEU A 118 5.35 -18.44 -8.04
CA LEU A 118 5.30 -17.42 -9.11
C LEU A 118 4.98 -18.03 -10.48
N GLY A 119 5.20 -19.34 -10.69
CA GLY A 119 4.85 -20.03 -11.93
C GLY A 119 3.34 -20.17 -12.14
N LYS A 120 2.55 -20.01 -11.08
CA LYS A 120 1.08 -20.06 -11.10
C LYS A 120 0.42 -18.68 -11.06
N TRP A 121 1.22 -17.61 -11.08
CA TRP A 121 0.68 -16.26 -11.05
C TRP A 121 -0.04 -15.93 -12.35
N THR A 122 -1.29 -15.48 -12.21
CA THR A 122 -2.08 -14.95 -13.29
C THR A 122 -1.59 -13.53 -13.66
N ALA A 123 -2.10 -13.00 -14.78
CA ALA A 123 -1.88 -11.60 -15.11
C ALA A 123 -2.41 -10.65 -14.01
N GLN A 124 -3.48 -11.03 -13.32
CA GLN A 124 -4.03 -10.23 -12.22
C GLN A 124 -3.12 -10.26 -10.98
N ASP A 125 -2.50 -11.40 -10.67
CA ASP A 125 -1.49 -11.48 -9.59
C ASP A 125 -0.31 -10.55 -9.87
N LEU A 126 0.19 -10.54 -11.12
CA LEU A 126 1.27 -9.66 -11.53
C LEU A 126 0.90 -8.19 -11.43
N VAL A 127 -0.31 -7.82 -11.88
CA VAL A 127 -0.81 -6.45 -11.75
C VAL A 127 -0.92 -6.05 -10.28
N ALA A 128 -1.51 -6.89 -9.43
CA ALA A 128 -1.63 -6.62 -8.00
C ALA A 128 -0.24 -6.44 -7.35
N ALA A 129 0.72 -7.32 -7.69
CA ALA A 129 2.07 -7.26 -7.18
C ALA A 129 2.81 -5.98 -7.60
N VAL A 130 2.75 -5.61 -8.88
CA VAL A 130 3.38 -4.38 -9.40
C VAL A 130 2.72 -3.14 -8.79
N MET A 131 1.42 -3.18 -8.53
CA MET A 131 0.66 -2.08 -7.93
C MET A 131 0.68 -2.09 -6.39
N THR A 132 1.51 -2.93 -5.76
CA THR A 132 1.62 -3.02 -4.29
C THR A 132 3.08 -3.01 -3.83
N TRP A 133 3.89 -3.95 -4.31
CA TRP A 133 5.24 -4.19 -3.79
C TRP A 133 6.20 -3.00 -3.90
N PRO A 134 6.24 -2.21 -5.00
CA PRO A 134 7.11 -1.03 -5.06
C PRO A 134 6.83 -0.04 -3.93
N PHE A 135 5.58 0.07 -3.51
CA PHE A 135 5.14 0.98 -2.46
C PHE A 135 5.46 0.45 -1.07
N VAL A 136 5.18 -0.83 -0.82
CA VAL A 136 5.60 -1.54 0.40
C VAL A 136 7.10 -1.39 0.61
N LEU A 137 7.91 -1.65 -0.42
CA LEU A 137 9.37 -1.52 -0.37
C LEU A 137 9.81 -0.08 -0.10
N THR A 138 9.11 0.90 -0.68
CA THR A 138 9.36 2.32 -0.43
C THR A 138 9.10 2.69 1.02
N ARG A 139 7.99 2.23 1.61
CA ARG A 139 7.69 2.44 3.04
C ARG A 139 8.73 1.79 3.93
N VAL A 140 9.10 0.54 3.65
CA VAL A 140 10.17 -0.17 4.38
C VAL A 140 11.48 0.62 4.33
N ALA A 141 11.86 1.13 3.17
CA ALA A 141 13.05 1.96 3.02
C ALA A 141 12.99 3.24 3.88
N ILE A 142 11.85 3.96 3.88
CA ILE A 142 11.66 5.16 4.71
C ILE A 142 11.75 4.85 6.21
N VAL A 143 11.08 3.78 6.65
CA VAL A 143 11.04 3.34 8.05
C VAL A 143 12.43 2.95 8.54
N LEU A 144 13.16 2.14 7.76
CA LEU A 144 14.53 1.72 8.06
C LEU A 144 15.57 2.84 7.84
N GLY A 145 15.18 3.94 7.20
CA GLY A 145 16.07 5.06 6.88
C GLY A 145 17.02 4.79 5.70
N VAL A 146 16.72 3.82 4.86
CA VAL A 146 17.46 3.55 3.61
C VAL A 146 17.22 4.70 2.65
N GLY A 147 18.31 5.28 2.11
CA GLY A 147 18.24 6.44 1.21
C GLY A 147 17.87 7.77 1.87
N VAL A 148 17.54 7.79 3.17
CA VAL A 148 17.19 9.01 3.90
C VAL A 148 18.46 9.78 4.26
N LYS A 149 18.58 11.03 3.78
CA LYS A 149 19.72 11.89 4.08
C LYS A 149 19.68 12.34 5.55
N LYS A 150 20.85 12.36 6.20
CA LYS A 150 20.99 12.98 7.53
C LYS A 150 21.19 14.49 7.36
N PRO A 151 20.63 15.32 8.25
CA PRO A 151 20.91 16.75 8.24
C PRO A 151 22.41 16.99 8.38
N ALA A 152 22.98 17.80 7.49
CA ALA A 152 24.36 18.26 7.63
C ALA A 152 24.47 19.10 8.91
N GLY A 153 25.20 18.61 9.92
CA GLY A 153 25.51 19.41 11.12
C GLY A 153 25.44 18.70 12.48
N VAL A 154 24.93 17.47 12.56
CA VAL A 154 24.96 16.73 13.85
C VAL A 154 26.29 16.00 13.99
N LYS A 155 27.31 16.68 14.55
CA LYS A 155 28.50 16.00 15.10
C LYS A 155 28.01 14.97 16.13
N ARG A 156 28.38 13.69 15.94
CA ARG A 156 28.27 12.68 17.02
C ARG A 156 29.02 13.22 18.24
N LYS A 157 28.31 13.42 19.35
CA LYS A 157 28.93 13.36 20.67
C LYS A 157 28.97 11.91 21.10
#